data_AF-A0A8J4BKE6-F1
#
_entry.id   AF-A0A8J4BKE6-F1
#
_cell.length_a   1.000
_cell.length_b   1.000
_cell.length_c   1.000
_cell.angle_alpha   90.00
_cell.angle_beta   90.00
_cell.angle_gamma   90.00
#
_symmetry.space_group_name_H-M   'P 1'
#
loop_
_entity.id
_entity.type
_entity.pdbx_description
1 polymer ?
#
loop_
_entity_poly.entity_id
_entity_poly.type
_entity_poly.pdbx_seq_one_letter_code
_entity_poly.pdbx_strand_id
1 'polypeptide(L)'
;PLLLLSKFRSLHIPCRSGIARLVSDAQAREAPVQRLADSVAGRFCYGVMTAAAATFLFWLTAGPQLFPQVLDPDLAGTGWAAVEASYHSHGAGGWGGGAAAAAFDDDVLLSTSPLLLALRLAVDVLVVACPCALGLATPTAVLVASSLGARRGLLVRGGDVLERLAAVDTVVMDKTGTMTEGKLKVLGVQVALTDIALEAGCSSTGNSNSNSDTHEDAVLRLAAAVESATRHPLADAVLAEARRRGLAAPSPAEAATTAAGRGVRAQVGGRWVAVGRREWALDAIGGGAHAAEALLTAPPPEAAAPGATSVWVAAEGHGVVGRIWLRDTLRPDAVATVAALTAAGKRVHVMSGDDPATVAAVAAAAGVVADAAAGGLSPEQKLEAVRQLQAEGRVVAMVGDGVNDAPALAAADVGVALKVWTACVLVSIKCDVNVFRLIRTYPYWRNRMHCQYALNPGKIQDTVLR
;
A
#
# COMPACT_ATOMS: atom_id res chain seq x y z
N PRO A 1 -7.46 13.88 44.05
CA PRO A 1 -7.49 13.75 42.57
C PRO A 1 -6.42 14.57 41.79
N LEU A 2 -5.40 15.14 42.45
CA LEU A 2 -4.30 15.89 41.80
C LEU A 2 -2.90 15.38 42.17
N LEU A 3 -2.79 14.19 42.77
CA LEU A 3 -1.53 13.60 43.27
C LEU A 3 -1.15 12.26 42.62
N LEU A 4 -1.84 11.83 41.56
CA LEU A 4 -1.56 10.56 40.85
C LEU A 4 -0.93 10.73 39.46
N LEU A 5 -0.65 11.96 39.02
CA LEU A 5 -0.01 12.24 37.73
C LEU A 5 1.52 12.37 37.79
N SER A 6 2.15 12.30 38.98
CA SER A 6 3.60 12.46 39.15
C SER A 6 4.41 11.16 39.09
N LYS A 7 3.78 10.00 38.82
CA LYS A 7 4.44 8.69 38.73
C LYS A 7 4.53 8.09 37.32
N PHE A 8 4.25 8.86 36.26
CA PHE A 8 4.76 8.52 34.93
C PHE A 8 6.18 9.06 34.80
N ARG A 9 7.11 8.39 35.48
CA ARG A 9 8.55 8.58 35.27
C ARG A 9 8.82 8.16 33.83
N SER A 10 9.31 9.09 33.01
CA SER A 10 9.77 8.90 31.63
C SER A 10 10.69 7.69 31.49
N LEU A 11 10.11 6.51 31.27
CA LEU A 11 10.77 5.48 30.50
C LEU A 11 10.70 5.97 29.05
N HIS A 12 11.86 6.40 28.56
CA HIS A 12 12.10 6.61 27.15
C HIS A 12 11.40 5.50 26.35
N ILE A 13 10.56 5.87 25.39
CA ILE A 13 10.05 4.98 24.36
C ILE A 13 11.00 5.15 23.15
N PRO A 14 12.19 4.52 23.12
CA PRO A 14 13.14 4.69 22.03
C PRO A 14 12.63 4.09 20.70
N CYS A 15 11.60 3.24 20.73
CA CYS A 15 11.16 2.50 19.55
C CYS A 15 10.38 3.38 18.55
N ARG A 16 9.62 4.39 19.02
CA ARG A 16 8.86 5.29 18.11
C ARG A 16 9.71 6.41 17.51
N SER A 17 10.73 6.89 18.22
CA SER A 17 11.63 7.94 17.69
C SER A 17 12.61 7.40 16.64
N GLY A 18 13.04 6.14 16.77
CA GLY A 18 13.90 5.47 15.78
C GLY A 18 13.23 5.33 14.41
N ILE A 19 12.01 4.76 14.37
CA ILE A 19 11.26 4.54 13.11
C ILE A 19 10.96 5.88 12.42
N ALA A 20 10.55 6.91 13.18
CA ALA A 20 10.26 8.23 12.60
C ALA A 20 11.52 8.89 11.97
N ARG A 21 12.69 8.75 12.61
CA ARG A 21 13.97 9.21 12.03
C ARG A 21 14.33 8.43 10.75
N LEU A 22 14.24 7.10 10.79
CA LEU A 22 14.53 6.25 9.63
C LEU A 22 13.63 6.58 8.43
N VAL A 23 12.34 6.84 8.67
CA VAL A 23 11.39 7.27 7.62
C VAL A 23 11.76 8.66 7.09
N SER A 24 12.10 9.62 7.96
CA SER A 24 12.52 10.96 7.54
C SER A 24 13.78 10.93 6.67
N ASP A 25 14.77 10.13 7.05
CA ASP A 25 16.04 9.99 6.30
C ASP A 25 15.83 9.29 4.95
N ALA A 26 14.85 8.38 4.85
CA ALA A 26 14.51 7.71 3.60
C ALA A 26 13.82 8.64 2.58
N GLN A 27 13.10 9.67 3.05
CA GLN A 27 12.21 10.50 2.22
C GLN A 27 12.89 11.67 1.49
N ALA A 28 14.19 11.89 1.64
CA ALA A 28 14.90 13.06 1.10
C ALA A 28 15.25 12.98 -0.41
N ARG A 29 14.40 12.38 -1.26
CA ARG A 29 14.72 12.15 -2.69
C ARG A 29 13.77 12.87 -3.64
N GLU A 30 14.34 13.63 -4.59
CA GLU A 30 13.59 14.31 -5.66
C GLU A 30 13.15 13.36 -6.78
N ALA A 31 12.03 13.68 -7.43
CA ALA A 31 11.42 12.87 -8.48
C ALA A 31 12.08 13.00 -9.87
N PRO A 32 12.04 11.93 -10.71
CA PRO A 32 12.77 11.87 -11.98
C PRO A 32 12.09 12.51 -13.21
N VAL A 33 10.77 12.66 -13.32
CA VAL A 33 10.13 13.03 -14.62
C VAL A 33 9.99 14.51 -14.91
N GLN A 34 9.91 15.37 -13.89
CA GLN A 34 10.03 16.82 -14.11
C GLN A 34 11.29 17.09 -14.94
N ARG A 35 12.35 16.29 -14.74
CA ARG A 35 13.59 16.33 -15.51
C ARG A 35 13.44 15.91 -16.98
N LEU A 36 12.53 15.02 -17.38
CA LEU A 36 12.43 14.60 -18.79
C LEU A 36 11.82 15.71 -19.65
N ALA A 37 10.66 16.24 -19.24
CA ALA A 37 10.03 17.37 -19.91
C ALA A 37 10.96 18.58 -19.94
N ASP A 38 11.61 18.89 -18.80
CA ASP A 38 12.56 20.00 -18.70
C ASP A 38 13.82 19.75 -19.55
N SER A 39 14.32 18.51 -19.62
CA SER A 39 15.52 18.19 -20.42
C SER A 39 15.28 18.19 -21.93
N VAL A 40 14.07 17.81 -22.36
CA VAL A 40 13.65 17.87 -23.76
C VAL A 40 13.37 19.31 -24.14
N ALA A 41 12.60 20.05 -23.33
CA ALA A 41 12.29 21.46 -23.56
C ALA A 41 13.56 22.32 -23.63
N GLY A 42 14.53 22.09 -22.75
CA GLY A 42 15.81 22.80 -22.78
C GLY A 42 16.59 22.58 -24.08
N ARG A 43 16.78 21.32 -24.50
CA ARG A 43 17.48 20.98 -25.75
C ARG A 43 16.72 21.47 -26.99
N PHE A 44 15.39 21.35 -26.97
CA PHE A 44 14.51 21.81 -28.03
C PHE A 44 14.58 23.33 -28.21
N CYS A 45 14.60 24.09 -27.11
CA CYS A 45 14.74 25.55 -27.13
C CYS A 45 16.02 25.99 -27.85
N TYR A 46 17.16 25.36 -27.56
CA TYR A 46 18.41 25.64 -28.29
C TYR A 46 18.29 25.34 -29.78
N GLY A 47 17.64 24.23 -30.14
CA GLY A 47 17.37 23.88 -31.54
C GLY A 47 16.54 24.94 -32.27
N VAL A 48 15.45 25.39 -31.64
CA VAL A 48 14.54 26.39 -32.18
C VAL A 48 15.23 27.75 -32.32
N MET A 49 15.98 28.20 -31.31
CA MET A 49 16.77 29.44 -31.38
C MET A 49 17.82 29.38 -32.50
N THR A 50 18.48 28.23 -32.67
CA THR A 50 19.46 28.04 -33.76
C THR A 50 18.79 28.08 -35.13
N ALA A 51 17.64 27.42 -35.29
CA ALA A 51 16.87 27.42 -36.53
C ALA A 51 16.33 28.82 -36.88
N ALA A 52 15.83 29.57 -35.88
CA ALA A 52 15.37 30.95 -36.06
C ALA A 52 16.52 31.87 -36.46
N ALA A 53 17.68 31.77 -35.81
CA ALA A 53 18.87 32.54 -36.16
C ALA A 53 19.40 32.19 -37.56
N ALA A 54 19.40 30.91 -37.93
CA ALA A 54 19.79 30.47 -39.28
C ALA A 54 18.82 30.98 -40.34
N THR A 55 17.52 30.97 -40.06
CA THR A 55 16.46 31.52 -40.93
C THR A 55 16.64 33.02 -41.11
N PHE A 56 16.90 33.75 -40.01
CA PHE A 56 17.20 35.17 -40.05
C PHE A 56 18.42 35.48 -40.92
N LEU A 57 19.55 34.80 -40.67
CA LEU A 57 20.81 35.00 -41.42
C LEU A 57 20.66 34.67 -42.91
N PHE A 58 19.95 33.59 -43.24
CA PHE A 58 19.69 33.19 -44.62
C PHE A 58 18.88 34.26 -45.36
N TRP A 59 17.75 34.69 -44.81
CA TRP A 59 16.88 35.70 -45.44
C TRP A 59 17.44 37.12 -45.39
N LEU A 60 18.42 37.39 -44.53
CA LEU A 60 19.14 38.66 -44.54
C LEU A 60 20.20 38.73 -45.66
N THR A 61 20.76 37.59 -46.08
CA THR A 61 21.93 37.54 -46.97
C THR A 61 21.65 36.86 -48.31
N ALA A 62 21.50 35.54 -48.32
CA ALA A 62 21.39 34.73 -49.53
C ALA A 62 19.95 34.65 -50.08
N GLY A 63 18.94 34.66 -49.20
CA GLY A 63 17.53 34.54 -49.57
C GLY A 63 17.07 35.58 -50.61
N PRO A 64 17.32 36.88 -50.41
CA PRO A 64 17.00 37.94 -51.38
C PRO A 64 17.70 37.79 -52.73
N GLN A 65 18.92 37.23 -52.74
CA GLN A 65 19.70 37.04 -53.97
C GLN A 65 19.22 35.84 -54.77
N LEU A 66 18.82 34.77 -54.08
CA LEU A 66 18.31 33.54 -54.68
C LEU A 66 16.84 33.66 -55.11
N PHE A 67 16.05 34.43 -54.35
CA PHE A 67 14.61 34.60 -54.55
C PHE A 67 14.23 36.10 -54.55
N PRO A 68 14.68 36.88 -55.55
CA PRO A 68 14.38 38.32 -55.62
C PRO A 68 12.88 38.63 -55.72
N GLN A 69 12.09 37.67 -56.21
CA GLN A 69 10.63 37.75 -56.35
C GLN A 69 9.89 37.93 -55.02
N VAL A 70 10.53 37.56 -53.90
CA VAL A 70 9.92 37.62 -52.55
C VAL A 70 9.89 39.06 -52.02
N LEU A 71 10.67 39.96 -52.63
CA LEU A 71 10.71 41.39 -52.30
C LEU A 71 9.92 42.25 -53.30
N ASP A 72 9.23 41.63 -54.26
CA ASP A 72 8.49 42.32 -55.30
C ASP A 72 7.11 42.78 -54.77
N PRO A 73 6.88 44.10 -54.62
CA PRO A 73 5.64 44.64 -54.05
C PRO A 73 4.39 44.27 -54.87
N ASP A 74 4.52 44.01 -56.18
CA ASP A 74 3.40 43.64 -57.06
C ASP A 74 2.95 42.17 -56.86
N LEU A 75 3.86 41.28 -56.42
CA LEU A 75 3.54 39.91 -56.03
C LEU A 75 3.07 39.80 -54.57
N ALA A 76 3.59 40.65 -53.68
CA ALA A 76 3.25 40.63 -52.25
C ALA A 76 1.74 40.87 -52.00
N GLY A 77 1.12 41.77 -52.77
CA GLY A 77 -0.31 42.08 -52.66
C GLY A 77 -1.27 41.02 -53.25
N THR A 78 -0.78 40.07 -54.06
CA THR A 78 -1.63 39.10 -54.77
C THR A 78 -1.36 37.64 -54.41
N GLY A 79 -0.12 37.30 -54.04
CA GLY A 79 0.29 35.92 -53.73
C GLY A 79 0.08 35.51 -52.28
N TRP A 80 0.41 36.37 -51.30
CA TRP A 80 0.31 36.01 -49.88
C TRP A 80 -1.15 35.91 -49.42
N ALA A 81 -2.02 36.82 -49.85
CA ALA A 81 -3.46 36.76 -49.61
C ALA A 81 -4.10 35.45 -50.13
N ALA A 82 -3.62 34.90 -51.24
CA ALA A 82 -4.09 33.62 -51.80
C ALA A 82 -3.56 32.40 -51.01
N VAL A 83 -2.33 32.48 -50.49
CA VAL A 83 -1.74 31.44 -49.63
C VAL A 83 -2.40 31.42 -48.24
N GLU A 84 -2.68 32.58 -47.66
CA GLU A 84 -3.37 32.72 -46.37
C GLU A 84 -4.84 32.26 -46.45
N ALA A 85 -5.54 32.56 -47.55
CA ALA A 85 -6.85 31.99 -47.86
C ALA A 85 -6.82 30.44 -48.00
N SER A 86 -5.70 29.88 -48.45
CA SER A 86 -5.52 28.43 -48.59
C SER A 86 -5.28 27.74 -47.24
N TYR A 87 -4.52 28.36 -46.33
CA TYR A 87 -4.28 27.83 -44.98
C TYR A 87 -5.54 27.82 -44.09
N HIS A 88 -6.43 28.80 -44.23
CA HIS A 88 -7.68 28.86 -43.46
C HIS A 88 -8.82 27.97 -44.00
N SER A 89 -8.63 27.31 -45.14
CA SER A 89 -9.66 26.49 -45.77
C SER A 89 -9.84 25.08 -45.16
N HIS A 90 -8.94 24.63 -44.28
CA HIS A 90 -9.02 23.30 -43.66
C HIS A 90 -9.70 23.26 -42.28
N GLY A 91 -10.30 24.36 -41.80
CA GLY A 91 -10.79 24.44 -40.41
C GLY A 91 -12.17 25.06 -40.17
N ALA A 92 -13.00 25.32 -41.18
CA ALA A 92 -14.25 26.05 -40.98
C ALA A 92 -15.50 25.28 -41.46
N GLY A 93 -15.87 24.24 -40.72
CA GLY A 93 -17.27 23.84 -40.61
C GLY A 93 -18.04 24.93 -39.85
N GLY A 94 -18.67 25.82 -40.61
CA GLY A 94 -19.77 26.73 -40.28
C GLY A 94 -19.97 27.22 -38.83
N TRP A 95 -19.77 28.52 -38.62
CA TRP A 95 -20.78 29.43 -38.04
C TRP A 95 -20.32 30.91 -38.07
N GLY A 96 -21.10 31.77 -38.74
CA GLY A 96 -21.09 33.25 -38.67
C GLY A 96 -19.83 33.94 -39.22
N GLY A 97 -19.81 34.65 -40.34
CA GLY A 97 -20.79 35.64 -40.77
C GLY A 97 -20.26 37.06 -40.52
N GLY A 98 -19.47 37.59 -41.47
CA GLY A 98 -19.45 39.03 -41.80
C GLY A 98 -18.75 39.98 -40.82
N ALA A 99 -17.42 39.99 -40.83
CA ALA A 99 -16.66 41.23 -40.70
C ALA A 99 -15.37 41.04 -41.50
N ALA A 100 -15.30 41.71 -42.65
CA ALA A 100 -14.04 41.91 -43.34
C ALA A 100 -13.08 42.55 -42.33
N ALA A 101 -12.13 41.76 -41.83
CA ALA A 101 -10.96 42.31 -41.18
C ALA A 101 -10.31 43.19 -42.25
N ALA A 102 -10.30 44.50 -42.00
CA ALA A 102 -9.50 45.43 -42.77
C ALA A 102 -8.09 44.82 -42.88
N ALA A 103 -7.70 44.44 -44.09
CA ALA A 103 -6.34 44.04 -44.37
C ALA A 103 -5.46 45.21 -43.93
N PHE A 104 -4.68 45.00 -42.88
CA PHE A 104 -3.71 45.97 -42.42
C PHE A 104 -2.70 46.19 -43.56
N ASP A 105 -2.47 47.45 -43.93
CA ASP A 105 -1.51 47.93 -44.96
C ASP A 105 -0.03 47.60 -44.62
N ASP A 106 0.23 46.87 -43.53
CA ASP A 106 1.57 46.52 -43.04
C ASP A 106 2.29 45.45 -43.89
N ASP A 107 1.55 44.62 -44.64
CA ASP A 107 2.11 43.50 -45.40
C ASP A 107 3.01 43.95 -46.57
N VAL A 108 2.72 45.12 -47.15
CA VAL A 108 3.51 45.74 -48.23
C VAL A 108 4.83 46.32 -47.72
N LEU A 109 4.84 46.89 -46.50
CA LEU A 109 6.06 47.41 -45.86
C LEU A 109 6.99 46.28 -45.37
N LEU A 110 6.42 45.16 -44.92
CA LEU A 110 7.19 43.99 -44.47
C LEU A 110 7.86 43.24 -45.64
N SER A 111 7.26 43.26 -46.84
CA SER A 111 7.79 42.58 -48.03
C SER A 111 8.90 43.35 -48.75
N THR A 112 9.05 44.65 -48.54
CA THR A 112 10.01 45.48 -49.31
C THR A 112 11.39 45.60 -48.68
N SER A 113 11.58 45.23 -47.41
CA SER A 113 12.88 45.25 -46.76
C SER A 113 13.37 43.84 -46.34
N PRO A 114 14.58 43.42 -46.76
CA PRO A 114 15.14 42.12 -46.40
C PRO A 114 15.24 41.89 -44.89
N LEU A 115 15.49 42.96 -44.12
CA LEU A 115 15.59 42.89 -42.66
C LEU A 115 14.24 42.56 -42.01
N LEU A 116 13.15 43.23 -42.43
CA LEU A 116 11.82 42.98 -41.88
C LEU A 116 11.30 41.60 -42.29
N LEU A 117 11.56 41.17 -43.53
CA LEU A 117 11.23 39.82 -43.99
C LEU A 117 11.97 38.75 -43.19
N ALA A 118 13.29 38.90 -43.01
CA ALA A 118 14.10 37.97 -42.23
C ALA A 118 13.66 37.91 -40.76
N LEU A 119 13.33 39.06 -40.17
CA LEU A 119 12.83 39.14 -38.80
C LEU A 119 11.46 38.46 -38.65
N ARG A 120 10.52 38.70 -39.58
CA ARG A 120 9.19 38.07 -39.59
C ARG A 120 9.31 36.55 -39.64
N LEU A 121 10.06 36.02 -40.61
CA LEU A 121 10.22 34.57 -40.78
C LEU A 121 10.95 33.92 -39.59
N ALA A 122 11.89 34.62 -38.97
CA ALA A 122 12.55 34.14 -37.75
C ALA A 122 11.57 34.09 -36.56
N VAL A 123 10.71 35.09 -36.40
CA VAL A 123 9.65 35.11 -35.38
C VAL A 123 8.62 34.01 -35.65
N ASP A 124 8.24 33.77 -36.91
CA ASP A 124 7.32 32.70 -37.29
C ASP A 124 7.86 31.32 -36.88
N VAL A 125 9.17 31.07 -37.07
CA VAL A 125 9.83 29.84 -36.59
C VAL A 125 9.73 29.70 -35.07
N LEU A 126 9.91 30.78 -34.31
CA LEU A 126 9.77 30.76 -32.84
C LEU A 126 8.34 30.47 -32.40
N VAL A 127 7.35 31.10 -33.05
CA VAL A 127 5.92 30.97 -32.70
C VAL A 127 5.40 29.57 -33.03
N VAL A 128 5.68 29.06 -34.23
CA VAL A 128 5.23 27.74 -34.68
C VAL A 128 5.89 26.62 -33.85
N ALA A 129 7.10 26.82 -33.37
CA ALA A 129 7.80 25.83 -32.57
C ALA A 129 7.28 25.71 -31.12
N CYS A 130 6.40 26.59 -30.65
CA CYS A 130 5.89 26.55 -29.28
C CYS A 130 5.12 25.24 -28.99
N PRO A 131 5.59 24.35 -28.09
CA PRO A 131 5.01 23.04 -27.90
C PRO A 131 3.82 23.07 -26.92
N CYS A 132 2.75 23.82 -27.26
CA CYS A 132 1.60 24.04 -26.36
C CYS A 132 0.95 22.72 -25.89
N ALA A 133 0.87 21.71 -26.76
CA ALA A 133 0.28 20.41 -26.43
C ALA A 133 1.15 19.57 -25.48
N LEU A 134 2.48 19.74 -25.50
CA LEU A 134 3.41 18.97 -24.69
C LEU A 134 3.20 19.26 -23.19
N GLY A 135 2.95 20.53 -22.84
CA GLY A 135 2.70 20.95 -21.46
C GLY A 135 1.42 20.38 -20.83
N LEU A 136 0.43 20.02 -21.66
CA LEU A 136 -0.84 19.46 -21.20
C LEU A 136 -0.89 17.92 -21.26
N ALA A 137 -0.03 17.28 -22.06
CA ALA A 137 -0.05 15.83 -22.25
C ALA A 137 0.16 15.07 -20.94
N THR A 138 1.23 15.37 -20.19
CA THR A 138 1.58 14.65 -18.95
C THR A 138 0.55 14.85 -17.83
N PRO A 139 0.13 16.08 -17.48
CA PRO A 139 -0.89 16.28 -16.44
C PRO A 139 -2.22 15.59 -16.78
N THR A 140 -2.63 15.60 -18.05
CA THR A 140 -3.87 14.94 -18.50
C THR A 140 -3.76 13.42 -18.36
N ALA A 141 -2.64 12.82 -18.77
CA ALA A 141 -2.40 11.39 -18.62
C ALA A 141 -2.39 10.95 -17.14
N VAL A 142 -1.69 11.70 -16.28
CA VAL A 142 -1.63 11.44 -14.83
C VAL A 142 -3.01 11.56 -14.18
N LEU A 143 -3.81 12.57 -14.55
CA LEU A 143 -5.17 12.76 -14.05
C LEU A 143 -6.06 11.56 -14.42
N VAL A 144 -6.06 11.17 -15.70
CA VAL A 144 -6.87 10.04 -16.18
C VAL A 144 -6.43 8.74 -15.53
N ALA A 145 -5.14 8.44 -15.48
CA ALA A 145 -4.59 7.25 -14.85
C ALA A 145 -4.94 7.17 -13.35
N SER A 146 -4.79 8.28 -12.61
CA SER A 146 -5.15 8.36 -11.19
C SER A 146 -6.64 8.15 -10.99
N SER A 147 -7.49 8.73 -11.85
CA SER A 147 -8.94 8.56 -11.79
C SER A 147 -9.37 7.11 -12.04
N LEU A 148 -8.72 6.42 -12.98
CA LEU A 148 -8.98 5.03 -13.32
C LEU A 148 -8.49 4.09 -12.21
N GLY A 149 -7.32 4.37 -11.64
CA GLY A 149 -6.80 3.70 -10.46
C GLY A 149 -7.77 3.80 -9.29
N ALA A 150 -8.24 5.00 -8.97
CA ALA A 150 -9.17 5.22 -7.86
C ALA A 150 -10.47 4.42 -8.03
N ARG A 151 -11.01 4.33 -9.26
CA ARG A 151 -12.19 3.49 -9.57
C ARG A 151 -11.96 2.00 -9.37
N ARG A 152 -10.71 1.54 -9.48
CA ARG A 152 -10.29 0.16 -9.23
C ARG A 152 -9.80 -0.08 -7.81
N GLY A 153 -9.88 0.92 -6.92
CA GLY A 153 -9.41 0.78 -5.55
C GLY A 153 -7.91 1.01 -5.37
N LEU A 154 -7.27 1.73 -6.28
CA LEU A 154 -5.85 2.11 -6.20
C LEU A 154 -5.74 3.61 -6.01
N LEU A 155 -5.25 4.06 -4.87
CA LEU A 155 -4.98 5.47 -4.61
C LEU A 155 -3.48 5.72 -4.83
N VAL A 156 -3.14 6.43 -5.90
CA VAL A 156 -1.77 6.80 -6.24
C VAL A 156 -1.53 8.26 -5.86
N ARG A 157 -0.45 8.52 -5.12
CA ARG A 157 -0.11 9.86 -4.62
C ARG A 157 0.96 10.53 -5.49
N GLY A 158 0.54 11.07 -6.63
CA GLY A 158 1.42 11.82 -7.54
C GLY A 158 1.64 11.13 -8.89
N GLY A 159 2.00 11.92 -9.90
CA GLY A 159 2.28 11.41 -11.24
C GLY A 159 3.63 10.69 -11.34
N ASP A 160 4.62 11.13 -10.56
CA ASP A 160 5.94 10.52 -10.53
C ASP A 160 5.92 9.08 -10.01
N VAL A 161 4.98 8.78 -9.10
CA VAL A 161 4.75 7.42 -8.60
C VAL A 161 4.27 6.50 -9.72
N LEU A 162 3.35 6.96 -10.58
CA LEU A 162 2.82 6.13 -11.69
C LEU A 162 3.94 5.71 -12.65
N GLU A 163 4.89 6.60 -12.88
CA GLU A 163 6.00 6.36 -13.80
C GLU A 163 7.05 5.44 -13.19
N ARG A 164 7.41 5.67 -11.92
CA ARG A 164 8.29 4.74 -11.19
C ARG A 164 7.67 3.35 -11.13
N LEU A 165 6.37 3.27 -10.87
CA LEU A 165 5.65 2.00 -10.85
C LEU A 165 5.72 1.27 -12.20
N ALA A 166 5.74 1.99 -13.32
CA ALA A 166 5.95 1.39 -14.64
C ALA A 166 7.38 0.82 -14.82
N ALA A 167 8.38 1.46 -14.20
CA ALA A 167 9.78 1.04 -14.24
C ALA A 167 10.14 -0.07 -13.25
N VAL A 168 9.30 -0.36 -12.25
CA VAL A 168 9.54 -1.41 -11.23
C VAL A 168 9.81 -2.74 -11.91
N ASP A 169 10.92 -3.38 -11.58
CA ASP A 169 11.27 -4.73 -12.03
C ASP A 169 11.30 -5.77 -10.89
N THR A 170 11.46 -5.30 -9.65
CA THR A 170 11.56 -6.16 -8.46
C THR A 170 10.50 -5.74 -7.42
N VAL A 171 9.74 -6.71 -6.93
CA VAL A 171 8.68 -6.53 -5.92
C VAL A 171 9.06 -7.28 -4.66
N VAL A 172 9.21 -6.56 -3.55
CA VAL A 172 9.45 -7.10 -2.22
C VAL A 172 8.12 -7.10 -1.47
N MET A 173 7.69 -8.25 -0.98
CA MET A 173 6.45 -8.42 -0.23
C MET A 173 6.77 -8.70 1.24
N ASP A 174 6.17 -7.97 2.16
CA ASP A 174 6.12 -8.40 3.55
C ASP A 174 5.26 -9.67 3.67
N LYS A 175 5.59 -10.54 4.62
CA LYS A 175 4.82 -11.78 4.85
C LYS A 175 3.52 -11.51 5.62
N THR A 176 3.61 -10.90 6.80
CA THR A 176 2.51 -10.87 7.79
C THR A 176 1.48 -9.82 7.40
N GLY A 177 0.24 -10.24 7.13
CA GLY A 177 -0.85 -9.33 6.78
C GLY A 177 -0.81 -8.78 5.36
N THR A 178 0.29 -9.02 4.63
CA THR A 178 0.46 -8.72 3.21
C THR A 178 0.23 -9.96 2.35
N MET A 179 1.11 -10.97 2.41
CA MET A 179 0.87 -12.25 1.73
C MET A 179 -0.13 -13.13 2.48
N THR A 180 -0.17 -12.99 3.81
CA THR A 180 -1.13 -13.68 4.66
C THR A 180 -2.32 -12.80 5.03
N GLU A 181 -3.38 -13.41 5.55
CA GLU A 181 -4.55 -12.66 6.02
C GLU A 181 -4.22 -11.76 7.24
N GLY A 182 -3.11 -12.05 7.94
CA GLY A 182 -2.73 -11.38 9.19
C GLY A 182 -3.66 -11.76 10.33
N LYS A 183 -4.33 -12.92 10.21
CA LYS A 183 -5.26 -13.47 11.18
C LYS A 183 -4.89 -14.93 11.36
N LEU A 184 -4.58 -15.29 12.60
CA LEU A 184 -4.32 -16.67 12.95
C LEU A 184 -5.62 -17.47 12.79
N LYS A 185 -5.50 -18.67 12.22
CA LYS A 185 -6.58 -19.66 12.16
C LYS A 185 -6.15 -20.89 12.92
N VAL A 186 -7.10 -21.51 13.61
CA VAL A 186 -6.89 -22.80 14.27
C VAL A 186 -6.82 -23.88 13.19
N LEU A 187 -5.72 -24.62 13.18
CA LEU A 187 -5.49 -25.75 12.26
C LEU A 187 -6.07 -27.04 12.83
N GLY A 188 -5.94 -27.23 14.14
CA GLY A 188 -6.38 -28.45 14.80
C GLY A 188 -6.26 -28.35 16.31
N VAL A 189 -7.06 -29.17 16.98
CA VAL A 189 -7.07 -29.30 18.43
C VAL A 189 -6.75 -30.74 18.76
N GLN A 190 -5.75 -30.95 19.62
CA GLN A 190 -5.41 -32.27 20.12
C GLN A 190 -5.83 -32.37 21.58
N VAL A 191 -6.49 -33.47 21.92
CA VAL A 191 -7.03 -33.73 23.25
C VAL A 191 -6.12 -34.70 23.98
N ALA A 192 -5.77 -34.37 25.22
CA ALA A 192 -5.04 -35.26 26.13
C ALA A 192 -5.96 -35.94 27.15
N LEU A 193 -6.99 -35.23 27.62
CA LEU A 193 -7.91 -35.72 28.65
C LEU A 193 -9.37 -35.45 28.27
N THR A 194 -10.19 -36.50 28.32
CA THR A 194 -11.60 -36.49 27.90
C THR A 194 -12.58 -36.20 29.04
N ASP A 195 -12.18 -36.39 30.30
CA ASP A 195 -13.11 -36.43 31.44
C ASP A 195 -13.57 -35.04 31.92
N ILE A 196 -12.81 -33.98 31.62
CA ILE A 196 -13.06 -32.60 32.10
C ILE A 196 -14.28 -31.95 31.43
N ALA A 197 -14.59 -32.35 30.19
CA ALA A 197 -15.69 -31.79 29.40
C ALA A 197 -17.06 -31.98 30.06
N LEU A 198 -17.21 -33.07 30.84
CA LEU A 198 -18.46 -33.50 31.46
C LEU A 198 -18.65 -32.89 32.87
N GLU A 199 -17.58 -32.61 33.61
CA GLU A 199 -17.65 -32.17 35.01
C GLU A 199 -17.69 -30.64 35.22
N ALA A 200 -17.19 -29.84 34.26
CA ALA A 200 -17.11 -28.38 34.40
C ALA A 200 -18.46 -27.63 34.23
N GLY A 201 -19.60 -28.32 34.41
CA GLY A 201 -20.94 -27.72 34.24
C GLY A 201 -21.26 -27.26 32.82
N CYS A 202 -20.46 -27.68 31.82
CA CYS A 202 -20.67 -27.41 30.40
C CYS A 202 -21.67 -28.40 29.79
N SER A 203 -22.74 -28.73 30.51
CA SER A 203 -23.83 -29.53 29.97
C SER A 203 -24.55 -28.72 28.88
N SER A 204 -24.67 -29.35 27.72
CA SER A 204 -25.45 -28.93 26.57
C SER A 204 -26.93 -28.75 26.95
N THR A 205 -27.28 -27.60 27.53
CA THR A 205 -28.67 -27.21 27.73
C THR A 205 -29.15 -26.56 26.44
N GLY A 206 -29.29 -27.36 25.39
CA GLY A 206 -29.63 -26.88 24.05
C GLY A 206 -29.81 -28.04 23.06
N ASN A 207 -31.05 -28.52 22.98
CA ASN A 207 -31.64 -29.31 21.89
C ASN A 207 -30.74 -30.36 21.19
N SER A 208 -30.85 -31.58 21.66
CA SER A 208 -30.29 -32.81 21.09
C SER A 208 -30.85 -33.12 19.71
N ASN A 209 -30.36 -32.46 18.66
CA ASN A 209 -30.60 -32.86 17.27
C ASN A 209 -29.51 -32.40 16.28
N SER A 210 -28.25 -32.37 16.72
CA SER A 210 -27.10 -32.36 15.80
C SER A 210 -25.96 -33.20 16.36
N ASN A 211 -25.41 -34.07 15.51
CA ASN A 211 -24.34 -35.02 15.80
C ASN A 211 -23.12 -34.39 16.53
N SER A 212 -22.66 -35.10 17.57
CA SER A 212 -21.33 -35.11 18.18
C SER A 212 -20.75 -33.76 18.65
N ASP A 213 -20.98 -33.40 19.92
CA ASP A 213 -19.99 -32.62 20.68
C ASP A 213 -18.70 -33.45 20.72
N THR A 214 -17.67 -33.07 19.96
CA THR A 214 -16.40 -33.80 19.96
C THR A 214 -15.55 -33.40 21.17
N HIS A 215 -14.68 -34.27 21.66
CA HIS A 215 -13.76 -33.92 22.76
C HIS A 215 -12.87 -32.70 22.43
N GLU A 216 -12.62 -32.44 21.14
CA GLU A 216 -11.94 -31.23 20.68
C GLU A 216 -12.73 -29.95 20.97
N ASP A 217 -14.05 -30.00 20.81
CA ASP A 217 -14.94 -28.86 21.04
C ASP A 217 -14.97 -28.47 22.52
N ALA A 218 -14.82 -29.44 23.43
CA ALA A 218 -14.70 -29.18 24.86
C ALA A 218 -13.40 -28.45 25.21
N VAL A 219 -12.26 -28.88 24.66
CA VAL A 219 -10.97 -28.19 24.82
C VAL A 219 -11.05 -26.77 24.26
N LEU A 220 -11.65 -26.62 23.08
CA LEU A 220 -11.80 -25.32 22.44
C LEU A 220 -12.73 -24.39 23.23
N ARG A 221 -13.81 -24.92 23.83
CA ARG A 221 -14.74 -24.17 24.69
C ARG A 221 -14.05 -23.66 25.96
N LEU A 222 -13.24 -24.50 26.60
CA LEU A 222 -12.43 -24.12 27.76
C LEU A 222 -11.39 -23.05 27.39
N ALA A 223 -10.68 -23.22 26.27
CA ALA A 223 -9.71 -22.25 25.80
C ALA A 223 -10.38 -20.90 25.46
N ALA A 224 -11.51 -20.93 24.75
CA ALA A 224 -12.29 -19.74 24.41
C ALA A 224 -12.80 -19.00 25.66
N ALA A 225 -13.14 -19.72 26.74
CA ALA A 225 -13.55 -19.12 28.00
C ALA A 225 -12.44 -18.24 28.57
N VAL A 226 -11.24 -18.80 28.71
CA VAL A 226 -10.08 -18.09 29.27
C VAL A 226 -9.62 -16.97 28.34
N GLU A 227 -9.57 -17.23 27.03
CA GLU A 227 -9.10 -16.27 26.01
C GLU A 227 -10.08 -15.09 25.82
N SER A 228 -11.34 -15.22 26.24
CA SER A 228 -12.31 -14.10 26.22
C SER A 228 -11.89 -12.91 27.09
N ALA A 229 -11.00 -13.12 28.05
CA ALA A 229 -10.49 -12.09 28.95
C ALA A 229 -9.29 -11.29 28.38
N THR A 230 -8.79 -11.64 27.19
CA THR A 230 -7.63 -10.99 26.56
C THR A 230 -7.93 -10.51 25.15
N ARG A 231 -7.05 -9.66 24.61
CA ARG A 231 -7.14 -9.09 23.24
C ARG A 231 -5.95 -9.49 22.37
N HIS A 232 -5.36 -10.64 22.66
CA HIS A 232 -4.22 -11.15 21.91
C HIS A 232 -4.69 -11.74 20.55
N PRO A 233 -3.94 -11.62 19.44
CA PRO A 233 -4.33 -12.22 18.16
C PRO A 233 -4.60 -13.73 18.20
N LEU A 234 -3.93 -14.47 19.11
CA LEU A 234 -4.20 -15.89 19.37
C LEU A 234 -5.60 -16.09 19.98
N ALA A 235 -5.99 -15.22 20.91
CA ALA A 235 -7.29 -15.24 21.57
C ALA A 235 -8.41 -15.04 20.54
N ASP A 236 -8.24 -14.03 19.66
CA ASP A 236 -9.18 -13.74 18.59
C ASP A 236 -9.37 -14.95 17.66
N ALA A 237 -8.30 -15.70 17.38
CA ALA A 237 -8.34 -16.89 16.55
C ALA A 237 -9.08 -18.06 17.21
N VAL A 238 -8.82 -18.31 18.50
CA VAL A 238 -9.52 -19.33 19.29
C VAL A 238 -11.01 -18.99 19.41
N LEU A 239 -11.35 -17.73 19.71
CA LEU A 239 -12.73 -17.25 19.80
C LEU A 239 -13.46 -17.30 18.45
N ALA A 240 -12.78 -16.96 17.36
CA ALA A 240 -13.33 -17.06 16.01
C ALA A 240 -13.63 -18.51 15.62
N GLU A 241 -12.73 -19.43 15.95
CA GLU A 241 -12.95 -20.87 15.69
C GLU A 241 -14.10 -21.43 16.54
N ALA A 242 -14.18 -21.07 17.82
CA ALA A 242 -15.28 -21.48 18.69
C ALA A 242 -16.64 -21.01 18.15
N ARG A 243 -16.72 -19.76 17.67
CA ARG A 243 -17.91 -19.21 17.01
C ARG A 243 -18.21 -19.92 15.69
N ARG A 244 -17.20 -20.25 14.89
CA ARG A 244 -17.36 -20.96 13.61
C ARG A 244 -17.97 -22.35 13.80
N ARG A 245 -17.59 -23.05 14.88
CA ARG A 245 -18.15 -24.36 15.26
C ARG A 245 -19.50 -24.26 15.98
N GLY A 246 -20.05 -23.06 16.18
CA GLY A 246 -21.35 -22.86 16.85
C GLY A 246 -21.33 -23.18 18.34
N LEU A 247 -20.16 -23.19 18.99
CA LEU A 247 -20.05 -23.47 20.42
C LEU A 247 -20.69 -22.33 21.21
N ALA A 248 -21.53 -22.68 22.19
CA ALA A 248 -22.16 -21.71 23.08
C ALA A 248 -21.09 -20.82 23.74
N ALA A 249 -21.38 -19.52 23.86
CA ALA A 249 -20.47 -18.57 24.49
C ALA A 249 -20.14 -19.07 25.91
N PRO A 250 -18.86 -19.29 26.22
CA PRO A 250 -18.48 -19.81 27.53
C PRO A 250 -18.90 -18.82 28.61
N SER A 251 -19.21 -19.34 29.81
CA SER A 251 -19.44 -18.52 31.00
C SER A 251 -18.26 -17.53 31.16
N PRO A 252 -18.52 -16.26 31.54
CA PRO A 252 -17.47 -15.27 31.65
C PRO A 252 -16.37 -15.79 32.58
N ALA A 253 -15.15 -15.81 32.08
CA ALA A 253 -13.99 -16.17 32.88
C ALA A 253 -13.81 -15.17 34.03
N GLU A 254 -13.79 -15.67 35.26
CA GLU A 254 -13.57 -14.86 36.45
C GLU A 254 -12.08 -14.82 36.81
N ALA A 255 -11.66 -13.79 37.55
CA ALA A 255 -10.30 -13.64 38.07
C ALA A 255 -9.16 -13.83 37.03
N ALA A 256 -9.39 -13.41 35.79
CA ALA A 256 -8.43 -13.59 34.71
C ALA A 256 -7.12 -12.83 34.95
N THR A 257 -5.99 -13.51 34.78
CA THR A 257 -4.65 -12.96 34.91
C THR A 257 -3.80 -13.32 33.69
N THR A 258 -3.24 -12.30 33.04
CA THR A 258 -2.39 -12.45 31.85
C THR A 258 -0.92 -12.31 32.23
N ALA A 259 -0.10 -13.29 31.86
CA ALA A 259 1.35 -13.22 31.97
C ALA A 259 1.95 -12.90 30.59
N ALA A 260 2.50 -11.70 30.44
CA ALA A 260 3.05 -11.20 29.18
C ALA A 260 4.10 -12.17 28.60
N GLY A 261 3.91 -12.54 27.33
CA GLY A 261 4.80 -13.48 26.62
C GLY A 261 4.69 -14.95 27.05
N ARG A 262 3.80 -15.29 27.98
CA ARG A 262 3.63 -16.66 28.50
C ARG A 262 2.23 -17.23 28.28
N GLY A 263 1.18 -16.50 28.64
CA GLY A 263 -0.20 -16.97 28.49
C GLY A 263 -1.21 -16.23 29.37
N VAL A 264 -2.42 -16.79 29.45
CA VAL A 264 -3.54 -16.30 30.26
C VAL A 264 -4.09 -17.42 31.13
N ARG A 265 -4.48 -17.11 32.36
CA ARG A 265 -5.20 -18.03 33.25
C ARG A 265 -6.46 -17.37 33.76
N ALA A 266 -7.52 -18.13 33.96
CA ALA A 266 -8.75 -17.64 34.54
C ALA A 266 -9.54 -18.77 35.21
N GLN A 267 -10.54 -18.39 36.01
CA GLN A 267 -11.43 -19.35 36.64
C GLN A 267 -12.65 -19.59 35.75
N VAL A 268 -12.90 -20.86 35.41
CA VAL A 268 -14.03 -21.31 34.58
C VAL A 268 -14.74 -22.43 35.33
N GLY A 269 -16.02 -22.24 35.67
CA GLY A 269 -16.77 -23.22 36.45
C GLY A 269 -16.17 -23.51 37.83
N GLY A 270 -15.54 -22.51 38.46
CA GLY A 270 -14.91 -22.65 39.78
C GLY A 270 -13.50 -23.24 39.77
N ARG A 271 -12.94 -23.63 38.62
CA ARG A 271 -11.59 -24.23 38.50
C ARG A 271 -10.63 -23.33 37.75
N TRP A 272 -9.34 -23.38 38.09
CA TRP A 272 -8.32 -22.64 37.34
C TRP A 272 -8.00 -23.33 36.01
N VAL A 273 -8.07 -22.57 34.92
CA VAL A 273 -7.68 -22.99 33.57
C VAL A 273 -6.65 -22.01 33.02
N ALA A 274 -5.60 -22.54 32.41
CA ALA A 274 -4.52 -21.76 31.80
C ALA A 274 -4.33 -22.12 30.33
N VAL A 275 -4.13 -21.09 29.50
CA VAL A 275 -3.83 -21.19 28.06
C VAL A 275 -2.52 -20.47 27.78
N GLY A 276 -1.54 -21.15 27.20
CA GLY A 276 -0.25 -20.52 26.89
C GLY A 276 0.89 -21.48 26.58
N ARG A 277 2.13 -21.06 26.88
CA ARG A 277 3.31 -21.93 26.80
C ARG A 277 3.17 -23.08 27.79
N ARG A 278 3.61 -24.27 27.38
CA ARG A 278 3.50 -25.52 28.15
C ARG A 278 3.89 -25.38 29.63
N GLU A 279 5.13 -24.99 29.89
CA GLU A 279 5.70 -24.91 31.25
C GLU A 279 4.90 -23.93 32.12
N TRP A 280 4.61 -22.76 31.58
CA TRP A 280 3.86 -21.74 32.31
C TRP A 280 2.41 -22.15 32.57
N ALA A 281 1.75 -22.80 31.61
CA ALA A 281 0.36 -23.22 31.76
C ALA A 281 0.22 -24.27 32.89
N LEU A 282 1.21 -25.15 33.06
CA LEU A 282 1.27 -26.13 34.14
C LEU A 282 1.54 -25.48 35.51
N ASP A 283 2.50 -24.55 35.57
CA ASP A 283 2.82 -23.83 36.81
C ASP A 283 1.63 -22.95 37.27
N ALA A 284 0.92 -22.35 36.33
CA ALA A 284 -0.17 -21.41 36.58
C ALA A 284 -1.37 -22.03 37.30
N ILE A 285 -1.54 -23.36 37.20
CA ILE A 285 -2.63 -24.15 37.81
C ILE A 285 -2.18 -24.96 39.04
N GLY A 286 -0.97 -24.74 39.56
CA GLY A 286 -0.46 -25.38 40.77
C GLY A 286 0.25 -26.74 40.57
N GLY A 287 0.57 -27.12 39.32
CA GLY A 287 1.27 -28.36 38.99
C GLY A 287 0.37 -29.61 39.04
N GLY A 288 0.34 -30.38 37.95
CA GLY A 288 -0.52 -31.55 37.79
C GLY A 288 0.17 -32.70 37.03
N ALA A 289 -0.38 -33.91 37.15
CA ALA A 289 0.22 -35.16 36.67
C ALA A 289 0.58 -35.15 35.17
N HIS A 290 1.76 -35.67 34.85
CA HIS A 290 2.36 -35.75 33.50
C HIS A 290 1.78 -36.89 32.61
N ALA A 291 0.78 -37.63 33.09
CA ALA A 291 0.41 -38.91 32.49
C ALA A 291 -0.20 -38.82 31.09
N ALA A 292 -0.92 -37.74 30.76
CA ALA A 292 -1.65 -37.61 29.49
C ALA A 292 -0.87 -36.88 28.38
N GLU A 293 0.30 -36.32 28.70
CA GLU A 293 1.07 -35.54 27.74
C GLU A 293 1.72 -36.40 26.65
N ALA A 294 2.01 -37.67 26.96
CA ALA A 294 2.54 -38.65 26.01
C ALA A 294 1.61 -38.85 24.78
N LEU A 295 0.31 -38.59 24.93
CA LEU A 295 -0.69 -38.67 23.85
C LEU A 295 -0.63 -37.48 22.89
N LEU A 296 0.05 -36.38 23.24
CA LEU A 296 0.17 -35.16 22.43
C LEU A 296 1.50 -35.06 21.66
N THR A 297 2.16 -36.18 21.39
CA THR A 297 3.57 -36.22 20.99
C THR A 297 3.88 -35.73 19.57
N ALA A 298 2.93 -35.74 18.64
CA ALA A 298 3.15 -35.24 17.27
C ALA A 298 2.16 -34.13 16.87
N PRO A 299 2.57 -33.08 16.14
CA PRO A 299 1.63 -32.14 15.51
C PRO A 299 0.70 -32.88 14.54
N PRO A 300 -0.56 -32.43 14.36
CA PRO A 300 -1.39 -32.93 13.27
C PRO A 300 -0.70 -32.67 11.92
N PRO A 301 -0.94 -33.49 10.87
CA PRO A 301 -0.28 -33.36 9.57
C PRO A 301 -0.33 -31.93 9.02
N GLU A 302 -1.46 -31.26 9.23
CA GLU A 302 -1.67 -29.87 8.82
C GLU A 302 -0.72 -28.90 9.55
N ALA A 303 -0.44 -29.11 10.84
CA ALA A 303 0.46 -28.28 11.63
C ALA A 303 1.93 -28.74 11.61
N ALA A 304 2.25 -29.81 10.89
CA ALA A 304 3.63 -30.27 10.70
C ALA A 304 4.45 -29.31 9.83
N ALA A 305 3.79 -28.49 9.01
CA ALA A 305 4.45 -27.48 8.21
C ALA A 305 4.97 -26.30 9.06
N PRO A 306 6.09 -25.66 8.67
CA PRO A 306 6.64 -24.51 9.38
C PRO A 306 5.64 -23.36 9.53
N GLY A 307 5.78 -22.58 10.60
CA GLY A 307 4.93 -21.42 10.88
C GLY A 307 3.67 -21.68 11.70
N ALA A 308 3.48 -22.91 12.17
CA ALA A 308 2.44 -23.22 13.15
C ALA A 308 2.93 -22.87 14.57
N THR A 309 2.12 -22.11 15.30
CA THR A 309 2.28 -21.84 16.73
C THR A 309 1.36 -22.77 17.51
N SER A 310 1.87 -23.47 18.52
CA SER A 310 1.04 -24.27 19.43
C SER A 310 0.80 -23.54 20.75
N VAL A 311 -0.43 -23.59 21.26
CA VAL A 311 -0.76 -23.20 22.64
C VAL A 311 -1.29 -24.40 23.42
N TRP A 312 -0.90 -24.49 24.68
CA TRP A 312 -1.28 -25.57 25.59
C TRP A 312 -2.41 -25.11 26.48
N VAL A 313 -3.38 -25.98 26.70
CA VAL A 313 -4.54 -25.77 27.57
C VAL A 313 -4.39 -26.70 28.77
N ALA A 314 -4.33 -26.13 29.97
CA ALA A 314 -4.16 -26.86 31.22
C ALA A 314 -5.28 -26.52 32.21
N ALA A 315 -5.72 -27.48 33.00
CA ALA A 315 -6.77 -27.31 34.01
C ALA A 315 -6.35 -27.89 35.37
N GLU A 316 -6.72 -27.19 36.42
CA GLU A 316 -6.44 -27.53 37.81
C GLU A 316 -6.93 -28.94 38.17
N GLY A 317 -6.05 -29.72 38.80
CA GLY A 317 -6.29 -31.12 39.16
C GLY A 317 -6.16 -32.13 38.01
N HIS A 318 -5.98 -31.67 36.77
CA HIS A 318 -5.91 -32.55 35.58
C HIS A 318 -4.62 -32.35 34.76
N GLY A 319 -3.91 -31.24 34.90
CA GLY A 319 -2.73 -30.97 34.08
C GLY A 319 -3.11 -30.56 32.65
N VAL A 320 -2.38 -31.04 31.65
CA VAL A 320 -2.65 -30.71 30.24
C VAL A 320 -3.93 -31.38 29.75
N VAL A 321 -4.87 -30.58 29.28
CA VAL A 321 -6.14 -31.03 28.71
C VAL A 321 -6.07 -31.16 27.20
N GLY A 322 -5.30 -30.28 26.55
CA GLY A 322 -5.12 -30.33 25.12
C GLY A 322 -4.13 -29.30 24.59
N ARG A 323 -3.93 -29.34 23.28
CA ARG A 323 -3.03 -28.44 22.53
C ARG A 323 -3.73 -27.93 21.29
N ILE A 324 -3.72 -26.62 21.08
CA ILE A 324 -4.32 -25.96 19.92
C ILE A 324 -3.21 -25.47 19.02
N TRP A 325 -3.30 -25.80 17.74
CA TRP A 325 -2.36 -25.34 16.71
C TRP A 325 -2.96 -24.20 15.91
N LEU A 326 -2.20 -23.12 15.77
CA LEU A 326 -2.63 -21.92 15.06
C LEU A 326 -1.60 -21.52 14.01
N ARG A 327 -2.05 -20.98 12.90
CA ARG A 327 -1.17 -20.44 11.85
C ARG A 327 -1.87 -19.34 11.09
N ASP A 328 -1.07 -18.40 10.60
CA ASP A 328 -1.54 -17.38 9.68
C ASP A 328 -1.63 -17.97 8.27
N THR A 329 -2.82 -17.92 7.66
CA THR A 329 -3.03 -18.52 6.34
C THR A 329 -2.69 -17.53 5.23
N LEU A 330 -2.15 -18.05 4.14
CA LEU A 330 -1.94 -17.30 2.91
C LEU A 330 -3.28 -16.73 2.40
N ARG A 331 -3.26 -15.53 1.82
CA ARG A 331 -4.45 -14.98 1.18
C ARG A 331 -4.83 -15.80 -0.06
N PRO A 332 -6.12 -15.96 -0.37
CA PRO A 332 -6.58 -16.72 -1.54
C PRO A 332 -6.01 -16.21 -2.87
N ASP A 333 -5.75 -14.91 -2.97
CA ASP A 333 -5.24 -14.22 -4.16
C ASP A 333 -3.71 -14.14 -4.23
N ALA A 334 -2.99 -14.52 -3.17
CA ALA A 334 -1.53 -14.37 -3.12
C ALA A 334 -0.81 -15.20 -4.18
N VAL A 335 -1.18 -16.48 -4.33
CA VAL A 335 -0.57 -17.39 -5.33
C VAL A 335 -0.79 -16.85 -6.75
N ALA A 336 -2.02 -16.43 -7.06
CA ALA A 336 -2.36 -15.87 -8.36
C ALA A 336 -1.61 -14.54 -8.63
N THR A 337 -1.43 -13.72 -7.59
CA THR A 337 -0.70 -12.43 -7.69
C THR A 337 0.78 -12.65 -7.95
N VAL A 338 1.44 -13.56 -7.21
CA VAL A 338 2.85 -13.91 -7.45
C VAL A 338 3.02 -14.46 -8.86
N ALA A 339 2.16 -15.39 -9.29
CA ALA A 339 2.20 -15.94 -10.64
C ALA A 339 2.04 -14.85 -11.72
N ALA A 340 1.12 -13.90 -11.53
CA ALA A 340 0.92 -12.79 -12.45
C ALA A 340 2.14 -11.84 -12.51
N LEU A 341 2.77 -11.56 -11.37
CA LEU A 341 3.98 -10.74 -11.32
C LEU A 341 5.16 -11.43 -12.01
N THR A 342 5.36 -12.72 -11.76
CA THR A 342 6.40 -13.52 -12.41
C THR A 342 6.16 -13.63 -13.92
N ALA A 343 4.91 -13.83 -14.35
CA ALA A 343 4.53 -13.85 -15.77
C ALA A 343 4.76 -12.49 -16.46
N ALA A 344 4.63 -11.39 -15.72
CA ALA A 344 4.98 -10.04 -16.19
C ALA A 344 6.51 -9.76 -16.16
N GLY A 345 7.33 -10.77 -15.90
CA GLY A 345 8.80 -10.67 -15.85
C GLY A 345 9.34 -9.97 -14.60
N LYS A 346 8.53 -9.82 -13.55
CA LYS A 346 8.95 -9.19 -12.29
C LYS A 346 9.54 -10.23 -11.35
N ARG A 347 10.59 -9.85 -10.61
CA ARG A 347 11.14 -10.69 -9.53
C ARG A 347 10.37 -10.42 -8.25
N VAL A 348 9.98 -11.50 -7.56
CA VAL A 348 9.23 -11.40 -6.31
C VAL A 348 10.12 -11.89 -5.17
N HIS A 349 10.28 -11.06 -4.15
CA HIS A 349 10.98 -11.39 -2.91
C HIS A 349 10.01 -11.34 -1.72
N VAL A 350 10.26 -12.15 -0.71
CA VAL A 350 9.49 -12.16 0.54
C VAL A 350 10.41 -11.83 1.71
N MET A 351 10.03 -10.87 2.52
CA MET A 351 10.77 -10.47 3.72
C MET A 351 9.86 -10.53 4.95
N SER A 352 10.37 -11.01 6.09
CA SER A 352 9.64 -10.97 7.36
C SER A 352 10.57 -10.99 8.57
N GLY A 353 10.03 -10.55 9.71
CA GLY A 353 10.66 -10.76 11.02
C GLY A 353 10.41 -12.14 11.62
N ASP A 354 9.52 -12.92 11.00
CA ASP A 354 9.20 -14.29 11.41
C ASP A 354 10.36 -15.25 11.13
N ASP A 355 10.33 -16.41 11.78
CA ASP A 355 11.34 -17.46 11.62
C ASP A 355 11.64 -17.81 10.15
N PRO A 356 12.91 -17.95 9.74
CA PRO A 356 13.30 -18.25 8.36
C PRO A 356 12.59 -19.46 7.74
N ALA A 357 12.38 -20.55 8.50
CA ALA A 357 11.69 -21.73 7.97
C ALA A 357 10.21 -21.43 7.69
N THR A 358 9.58 -20.60 8.52
CA THR A 358 8.20 -20.13 8.30
C THR A 358 8.09 -19.28 7.04
N VAL A 359 9.02 -18.35 6.84
CA VAL A 359 9.02 -17.48 5.65
C VAL A 359 9.26 -18.29 4.39
N ALA A 360 10.22 -19.22 4.41
CA ALA A 360 10.49 -20.12 3.28
C ALA A 360 9.27 -20.99 2.92
N ALA A 361 8.55 -21.52 3.92
CA ALA A 361 7.33 -22.30 3.68
C ALA A 361 6.21 -21.48 3.04
N VAL A 362 6.01 -20.23 3.50
CA VAL A 362 5.00 -19.32 2.92
C VAL A 362 5.39 -18.89 1.51
N ALA A 363 6.67 -18.58 1.28
CA ALA A 363 7.20 -18.24 -0.03
C ALA A 363 7.02 -19.40 -1.03
N ALA A 364 7.37 -20.62 -0.63
CA ALA A 364 7.19 -21.82 -1.43
C ALA A 364 5.70 -22.08 -1.75
N ALA A 365 4.81 -21.95 -0.77
CA ALA A 365 3.37 -22.09 -0.97
C ALA A 365 2.79 -21.02 -1.92
N ALA A 366 3.40 -19.84 -1.98
CA ALA A 366 3.02 -18.77 -2.89
C ALA A 366 3.66 -18.88 -4.29
N GLY A 367 4.60 -19.83 -4.49
CA GLY A 367 5.32 -20.01 -5.75
C GLY A 367 6.52 -19.06 -5.93
N VAL A 368 7.06 -18.50 -4.84
CA VAL A 368 8.27 -17.67 -4.87
C VAL A 368 9.51 -18.56 -4.82
N VAL A 369 10.56 -18.16 -5.55
CA VAL A 369 11.85 -18.87 -5.59
C VAL A 369 12.50 -18.86 -4.20
N ALA A 370 13.10 -19.98 -3.78
CA ALA A 370 13.64 -20.17 -2.43
C ALA A 370 14.66 -19.09 -2.02
N ASP A 371 15.56 -18.70 -2.92
CA ASP A 371 16.61 -17.69 -2.66
C ASP A 371 16.05 -16.27 -2.50
N ALA A 372 14.78 -16.06 -2.83
CA ALA A 372 14.12 -14.77 -2.73
C ALA A 372 13.34 -14.59 -1.42
N ALA A 373 13.46 -15.52 -0.45
CA ALA A 373 12.79 -15.48 0.84
C ALA A 373 13.76 -15.24 2.01
N ALA A 374 13.51 -14.21 2.80
CA ALA A 374 14.34 -13.85 3.96
C ALA A 374 13.49 -13.66 5.23
N GLY A 375 13.76 -14.48 6.25
CA GLY A 375 13.14 -14.38 7.58
C GLY A 375 14.11 -13.92 8.67
N GLY A 376 13.57 -13.63 9.85
CA GLY A 376 14.33 -13.17 11.03
C GLY A 376 14.84 -11.74 10.93
N LEU A 377 14.29 -10.92 10.03
CA LEU A 377 14.76 -9.57 9.76
C LEU A 377 14.19 -8.53 10.72
N SER A 378 15.06 -7.69 11.31
CA SER A 378 14.66 -6.45 11.96
C SER A 378 14.18 -5.40 10.95
N PRO A 379 13.45 -4.34 11.36
CA PRO A 379 13.07 -3.24 10.48
C PRO A 379 14.26 -2.60 9.74
N GLU A 380 15.41 -2.45 10.41
CA GLU A 380 16.64 -1.91 9.83
C GLU A 380 17.24 -2.86 8.79
N GLN A 381 17.21 -4.17 9.05
CA GLN A 381 17.69 -5.18 8.10
C GLN A 381 16.79 -5.27 6.87
N LYS A 382 15.47 -5.09 7.00
CA LYS A 382 14.55 -4.97 5.85
C LYS A 382 14.89 -3.74 5.00
N LEU A 383 15.16 -2.60 5.64
CA LEU A 383 15.58 -1.38 4.96
C LEU A 383 16.90 -1.58 4.19
N GLU A 384 17.89 -2.22 4.82
CA GLU A 384 19.17 -2.47 4.17
C GLU A 384 19.04 -3.45 3.00
N ALA A 385 18.21 -4.49 3.13
CA ALA A 385 17.94 -5.41 2.03
C ALA A 385 17.29 -4.70 0.82
N VAL A 386 16.36 -3.76 1.06
CA VAL A 386 15.79 -2.92 -0.03
C VAL A 386 16.88 -2.06 -0.67
N ARG A 387 17.76 -1.43 0.12
CA ARG A 387 18.86 -0.62 -0.40
C ARG A 387 19.88 -1.43 -1.19
N GLN A 388 20.16 -2.66 -0.77
CA GLN A 388 21.03 -3.57 -1.49
C GLN A 388 20.47 -3.90 -2.87
N LEU A 389 19.18 -4.24 -2.96
CA LEU A 389 18.51 -4.44 -4.24
C LEU A 389 18.56 -3.19 -5.13
N GLN A 390 18.37 -2.01 -4.56
CA GLN A 390 18.53 -0.74 -5.28
C GLN A 390 19.97 -0.51 -5.77
N ALA A 391 20.97 -0.87 -4.96
CA ALA A 391 22.39 -0.75 -5.30
C ALA A 391 22.80 -1.70 -6.44
N GLU A 392 22.10 -2.82 -6.60
CA GLU A 392 22.22 -3.72 -7.76
C GLU A 392 21.58 -3.14 -9.04
N GLY A 393 21.07 -1.92 -9.00
CA GLY A 393 20.43 -1.24 -10.12
C GLY A 393 18.98 -1.66 -10.36
N ARG A 394 18.32 -2.27 -9.36
CA ARG A 394 16.90 -2.63 -9.42
C ARG A 394 16.02 -1.43 -9.07
N VAL A 395 14.85 -1.36 -9.70
CA VAL A 395 13.75 -0.48 -9.29
C VAL A 395 12.80 -1.31 -8.44
N VAL A 396 12.78 -1.00 -7.14
CA VAL A 396 12.18 -1.84 -6.11
C VAL A 396 10.84 -1.27 -5.67
N ALA A 397 9.78 -2.08 -5.79
CA ALA A 397 8.52 -1.83 -5.09
C ALA A 397 8.44 -2.64 -3.80
N MET A 398 8.14 -1.99 -2.68
CA MET A 398 7.91 -2.65 -1.39
C MET A 398 6.41 -2.70 -1.12
N VAL A 399 5.88 -3.87 -0.76
CA VAL A 399 4.47 -4.09 -0.41
C VAL A 399 4.37 -4.47 1.06
N GLY A 400 3.59 -3.73 1.83
CA GLY A 400 3.44 -3.96 3.27
C GLY A 400 2.08 -3.52 3.82
N ASP A 401 1.78 -3.89 5.07
CA ASP A 401 0.55 -3.47 5.75
C ASP A 401 0.80 -2.67 7.05
N GLY A 402 2.07 -2.56 7.46
CA GLY A 402 2.45 -2.26 8.83
C GLY A 402 3.30 -1.02 9.05
N VAL A 403 3.28 -0.57 10.31
CA VAL A 403 4.20 0.43 10.88
C VAL A 403 5.64 -0.10 10.91
N ASN A 404 5.81 -1.42 11.03
CA ASN A 404 7.13 -2.06 11.10
C ASN A 404 7.87 -2.00 9.76
N ASP A 405 7.13 -1.99 8.65
CA ASP A 405 7.69 -1.91 7.30
C ASP A 405 7.77 -0.47 6.78
N ALA A 406 7.33 0.51 7.58
CA ALA A 406 7.29 1.90 7.19
C ALA A 406 8.65 2.44 6.71
N PRO A 407 9.80 2.12 7.36
CA PRO A 407 11.11 2.53 6.85
C PRO A 407 11.44 1.94 5.47
N ALA A 408 11.18 0.65 5.28
CA ALA A 408 11.44 -0.04 4.02
C ALA A 408 10.49 0.44 2.90
N LEU A 409 9.21 0.67 3.22
CA LEU A 409 8.22 1.26 2.32
C LEU A 409 8.60 2.67 1.87
N ALA A 410 9.14 3.49 2.77
CA ALA A 410 9.56 4.85 2.46
C ALA A 410 10.89 4.91 1.66
N ALA A 411 11.74 3.89 1.77
CA ALA A 411 13.03 3.83 1.08
C ALA A 411 12.96 3.17 -0.31
N ALA A 412 11.96 2.32 -0.54
CA ALA A 412 11.70 1.71 -1.83
C ALA A 412 11.43 2.79 -2.91
N ASP A 413 11.63 2.44 -4.18
CA ASP A 413 11.32 3.36 -5.28
C ASP A 413 9.81 3.59 -5.42
N VAL A 414 9.01 2.60 -5.02
CA VAL A 414 7.56 2.69 -4.85
C VAL A 414 7.12 1.92 -3.61
N GLY A 415 6.52 2.61 -2.64
CA GLY A 415 5.87 1.99 -1.49
C GLY A 415 4.39 1.69 -1.73
N VAL A 416 3.97 0.44 -1.56
CA VAL A 416 2.58 -0.03 -1.72
C VAL A 416 2.02 -0.51 -0.38
N ALA A 417 0.93 0.09 0.08
CA ALA A 417 0.26 -0.28 1.32
C ALA A 417 -1.10 -0.98 1.09
N LEU A 418 -1.35 -2.09 1.78
CA LEU A 418 -2.56 -2.92 1.60
C LEU A 418 -3.69 -2.68 2.61
N LYS A 419 -3.40 -2.08 3.78
CA LYS A 419 -4.40 -1.78 4.81
C LYS A 419 -4.42 -0.29 5.12
N VAL A 420 -5.58 0.33 4.88
CA VAL A 420 -5.86 1.71 5.27
C VAL A 420 -6.16 1.73 6.77
N TRP A 421 -5.17 2.10 7.58
CA TRP A 421 -5.41 2.44 8.98
C TRP A 421 -6.26 3.71 9.08
N THR A 422 -6.95 3.88 10.22
CA THR A 422 -7.62 5.13 10.59
C THR A 422 -6.71 6.34 10.31
N ALA A 423 -7.29 7.41 9.77
CA ALA A 423 -6.62 8.54 9.10
C ALA A 423 -5.39 9.16 9.79
N CYS A 424 -5.18 8.96 11.09
CA CYS A 424 -4.03 9.50 11.82
C CYS A 424 -2.67 8.88 11.46
N VAL A 425 -2.59 7.60 11.05
CA VAL A 425 -1.29 6.98 10.69
C VAL A 425 -0.90 7.28 9.24
N LEU A 426 -1.90 7.46 8.38
CA LEU A 426 -1.76 7.75 6.94
C LEU A 426 -1.05 9.09 6.65
N VAL A 427 -1.09 10.00 7.64
CA VAL A 427 -0.39 11.29 7.61
C VAL A 427 1.09 11.15 7.99
N SER A 428 1.44 10.16 8.83
CA SER A 428 2.83 9.96 9.27
C SER A 428 3.66 9.06 8.35
N ILE A 429 3.03 8.19 7.55
CA ILE A 429 3.75 7.30 6.61
C ILE A 429 3.26 7.61 5.18
N LYS A 430 4.06 8.38 4.43
CA LYS A 430 3.86 8.58 2.98
C LYS A 430 4.15 7.27 2.25
N CYS A 431 3.13 6.45 2.02
CA CYS A 431 3.17 5.36 1.04
C CYS A 431 2.68 5.87 -0.32
N ASP A 432 3.37 5.54 -1.41
CA ASP A 432 3.09 6.10 -2.74
C ASP A 432 1.79 5.57 -3.36
N VAL A 433 1.48 4.30 -3.11
CA VAL A 433 0.26 3.63 -3.58
C VAL A 433 -0.46 2.99 -2.40
N ASN A 434 -1.78 3.16 -2.33
CA ASN A 434 -2.63 2.41 -1.41
C ASN A 434 -3.63 1.54 -2.17
N VAL A 435 -3.68 0.27 -1.83
CA VAL A 435 -4.69 -0.67 -2.32
C VAL A 435 -5.84 -0.67 -1.32
N PHE A 436 -7.02 -0.26 -1.77
CA PHE A 436 -8.23 -0.30 -0.98
C PHE A 436 -9.33 -1.00 -1.77
N ARG A 437 -10.03 -1.92 -1.11
CA ARG A 437 -11.30 -2.39 -1.67
C ARG A 437 -12.30 -1.27 -1.46
N LEU A 438 -12.84 -0.69 -2.53
CA LEU A 438 -14.01 0.17 -2.45
C LEU A 438 -15.14 -0.68 -1.86
N ILE A 439 -15.31 -0.62 -0.55
CA ILE A 439 -16.45 -1.24 0.12
C ILE A 439 -17.67 -0.48 -0.42
N ARG A 440 -18.42 -1.10 -1.32
CA ARG A 440 -19.66 -0.57 -1.92
C ARG A 440 -20.81 -0.42 -0.92
N THR A 441 -20.53 -0.47 0.37
CA THR A 441 -21.51 -0.50 1.45
C THR A 441 -20.91 0.13 2.68
N TYR A 442 -21.08 1.44 2.89
CA TYR A 442 -21.26 2.02 4.24
C TYR A 442 -21.81 3.46 4.16
N PRO A 443 -23.03 3.71 4.68
CA PRO A 443 -23.61 5.06 4.84
C PRO A 443 -22.89 5.94 5.89
N TYR A 444 -21.90 5.39 6.60
CA TYR A 444 -21.28 6.00 7.79
C TYR A 444 -20.53 7.31 7.51
N TRP A 445 -20.02 7.51 6.28
CA TRP A 445 -19.27 8.71 5.91
C TRP A 445 -20.13 9.93 5.56
N ARG A 446 -21.42 9.75 5.26
CA ARG A 446 -22.31 10.86 4.86
C ARG A 446 -22.62 11.82 6.03
N ASN A 447 -22.65 11.30 7.26
CA ASN A 447 -23.10 12.09 8.41
C ASN A 447 -21.97 12.72 9.25
N ARG A 448 -20.70 12.34 9.04
CA ARG A 448 -19.58 12.84 9.88
C ARG A 448 -18.69 13.90 9.23
N MET A 449 -18.72 14.08 7.91
CA MET A 449 -18.07 15.24 7.29
C MET A 449 -18.67 16.58 7.75
N HIS A 450 -19.92 16.60 8.21
CA HIS A 450 -20.53 17.80 8.82
C HIS A 450 -19.99 18.14 10.21
N CYS A 451 -19.39 17.20 10.96
CA CYS A 451 -18.95 17.46 12.34
C CYS A 451 -17.50 17.94 12.46
N GLN A 452 -16.64 17.67 11.48
CA GLN A 452 -15.20 18.02 11.59
C GLN A 452 -14.89 19.43 11.04
N TYR A 453 -15.83 20.05 10.32
CA TYR A 453 -15.75 21.43 9.83
C TYR A 453 -16.49 22.46 10.72
N ALA A 454 -17.02 22.04 11.86
CA ALA A 454 -17.79 22.90 12.78
C ALA A 454 -16.93 23.69 13.81
N LEU A 455 -15.60 23.75 13.65
CA LEU A 455 -14.71 24.42 14.62
C LEU A 455 -14.10 25.76 14.15
N ASN A 456 -14.53 26.33 13.02
CA ASN A 456 -14.26 27.75 12.74
C ASN A 456 -15.17 28.35 11.64
N PRO A 457 -16.32 28.95 11.96
CA PRO A 457 -17.26 29.49 10.98
C PRO A 457 -16.77 30.76 10.23
N GLY A 458 -15.63 31.34 10.63
CA GLY A 458 -15.20 32.68 10.18
C GLY A 458 -14.23 32.76 9.00
N LYS A 459 -13.88 31.65 8.33
CA LYS A 459 -12.92 31.65 7.19
C LYS A 459 -13.43 30.94 5.93
N ILE A 460 -14.75 30.81 5.77
CA ILE A 460 -15.36 29.97 4.72
C ILE A 460 -15.59 30.71 3.38
N GLN A 461 -15.36 32.02 3.26
CA GLN A 461 -15.69 32.71 1.99
C GLN A 461 -14.56 32.95 0.98
N ASP A 462 -13.28 32.73 1.29
CA ASP A 462 -12.19 33.15 0.38
C ASP A 462 -11.33 32.03 -0.25
N THR A 463 -11.64 30.75 -0.04
CA THR A 463 -10.74 29.65 -0.53
C THR A 463 -11.44 28.58 -1.38
N VAL A 464 -12.70 28.79 -1.78
CA VAL A 464 -13.40 27.86 -2.69
C VAL A 464 -13.62 28.46 -4.10
N LEU A 465 -13.04 29.63 -4.38
CA LEU A 465 -13.11 30.29 -5.69
C LEU A 465 -11.73 30.70 -6.26
N ARG A 466 -10.64 30.04 -5.85
CA ARG A 466 -9.33 30.12 -6.53
C ARG A 466 -8.71 28.76 -6.74
#